data_AF-A0ABD5YRE1-F1
#
_entry.id   AF-A0ABD5YRE1-F1
#
_cell.length_a   1.000
_cell.length_b   1.000
_cell.length_c   1.000
_cell.angle_alpha   90.00
_cell.angle_beta   90.00
_cell.angle_gamma   90.00
#
_symmetry.space_group_name_H-M   'P 1'
#
loop_
_entity.id
_entity.type
_entity.pdbx_description
1 polymer ?
#
loop_
_entity_poly.entity_id
_entity_poly.type
_entity_poly.pdbx_seq_one_letter_code
_entity_poly.pdbx_strand_id
1 'polypeptide(L)'
;MYANDWYDDHDDEIEQYDVHLREVGVRYFGSNDEYEDDRPGAGPVAWDRVYDSPDDVVKHPFELTGWYRVGVHIAGTTVNQDFGWECFDFEVVPDHPGYEIANKWKISPRI
;
A
#
# COMPACT_ATOMS: atom_id res chain seq x y z
N MET A 1 4.33 21.52 -13.55
CA MET A 1 4.91 22.38 -12.51
C MET A 1 3.85 23.39 -12.12
N TYR A 2 2.99 23.03 -11.16
CA TYR A 2 1.92 23.90 -10.63
C TYR A 2 1.67 23.64 -9.13
N ALA A 3 2.22 22.56 -8.56
CA ALA A 3 2.08 22.27 -7.14
C ALA A 3 3.02 23.14 -6.29
N ASN A 4 4.28 23.32 -6.70
CA ASN A 4 5.29 23.99 -5.88
C ASN A 4 4.91 25.45 -5.53
N ASP A 5 4.40 26.24 -6.48
CA ASP A 5 4.06 27.65 -6.23
C ASP A 5 2.86 27.83 -5.28
N TRP A 6 1.98 26.82 -5.13
CA TRP A 6 0.86 26.88 -4.18
C TRP A 6 1.29 26.50 -2.76
N TYR A 7 2.17 25.50 -2.62
CA TYR A 7 2.73 25.12 -1.31
C TYR A 7 3.58 26.25 -0.72
N ASP A 8 4.34 26.98 -1.55
CA ASP A 8 5.16 28.12 -1.08
C ASP A 8 4.31 29.33 -0.63
N ASP A 9 3.14 29.56 -1.23
CA ASP A 9 2.24 30.69 -0.90
C ASP A 9 1.27 30.37 0.26
N HIS A 10 1.22 29.11 0.71
CA HIS A 10 0.34 28.61 1.77
C HIS A 10 1.08 27.78 2.84
N ASP A 11 2.41 27.90 2.97
CA ASP A 11 3.21 27.14 3.95
C ASP A 11 2.73 27.38 5.40
N ASP A 12 2.16 28.56 5.67
CA ASP A 12 1.52 28.94 6.94
C ASP A 12 0.31 28.04 7.33
N GLU A 13 -0.30 27.37 6.34
CA GLU A 13 -1.51 26.55 6.50
C GLU A 13 -1.22 25.03 6.42
N ILE A 14 0.03 24.64 6.16
CA ILE A 14 0.40 23.25 5.86
C ILE A 14 1.41 22.74 6.89
N GLU A 15 0.96 21.85 7.77
CA GLU A 15 1.83 21.20 8.75
C GLU A 15 2.46 19.93 8.14
N GLN A 16 3.78 19.93 8.00
CA GLN A 16 4.56 18.79 7.51
C GLN A 16 5.18 18.02 8.68
N TYR A 17 5.17 16.69 8.58
CA TYR A 17 5.75 15.80 9.60
C TYR A 17 6.81 14.89 9.01
N ASP A 18 7.90 14.70 9.74
CA ASP A 18 8.82 13.60 9.49
C ASP A 18 8.12 12.27 9.82
N VAL A 19 8.10 11.35 8.87
CA VAL A 19 7.47 10.03 9.00
C VAL A 19 8.45 8.89 8.73
N HIS A 20 8.14 7.71 9.24
CA HIS A 20 8.83 6.47 8.92
C HIS A 20 7.84 5.34 8.66
N LEU A 21 8.32 4.28 8.01
CA LEU A 21 7.56 3.06 7.79
C LEU A 21 7.61 2.21 9.05
N ARG A 22 6.46 2.03 9.70
CA ARG A 22 6.38 1.20 10.90
C ARG A 22 6.32 -0.28 10.54
N GLU A 23 5.43 -0.62 9.60
CA GLU A 23 5.15 -2.00 9.17
C GLU A 23 4.78 -2.03 7.68
N VAL A 24 5.06 -3.14 7.01
CA VAL A 24 4.53 -3.46 5.67
C VAL A 24 3.72 -4.74 5.74
N GLY A 25 2.47 -4.66 5.30
CA GLY A 25 1.51 -5.76 5.29
C GLY A 25 1.28 -6.27 3.87
N VAL A 26 1.12 -7.58 3.72
CA VAL A 26 0.72 -8.24 2.47
C VAL A 26 -0.46 -9.18 2.75
N ARG A 27 -1.49 -9.12 1.91
CA ARG A 27 -2.68 -9.96 1.97
C ARG A 27 -3.02 -10.49 0.58
N TYR A 28 -3.25 -11.79 0.47
CA TYR A 28 -3.81 -12.46 -0.71
C TYR A 28 -5.31 -12.67 -0.55
N PHE A 29 -6.13 -12.14 -1.44
CA PHE A 29 -7.59 -12.28 -1.34
C PHE A 29 -8.13 -13.55 -1.96
N GLY A 30 -7.55 -14.00 -3.07
CA GLY A 30 -8.05 -15.13 -3.84
C GLY A 30 -7.60 -15.05 -5.29
N SER A 31 -7.87 -16.11 -6.04
CA SER A 31 -7.53 -16.22 -7.45
C SER A 31 -8.38 -15.29 -8.31
N ASN A 32 -7.92 -15.03 -9.54
CA ASN A 32 -8.66 -14.22 -10.50
C ASN A 32 -10.02 -14.84 -10.84
N ASP A 33 -10.08 -16.18 -10.93
CA ASP A 33 -11.32 -16.91 -11.20
C ASP A 33 -12.36 -16.73 -10.09
N GLU A 34 -11.92 -16.63 -8.83
CA GLU A 34 -12.82 -16.40 -7.68
C GLU A 34 -13.36 -14.97 -7.62
N TYR A 35 -12.60 -14.03 -8.17
CA TYR A 35 -12.95 -12.61 -8.15
C TYR A 35 -13.60 -12.13 -9.45
N GLU A 36 -13.66 -12.94 -10.51
CA GLU A 36 -14.26 -12.57 -11.81
C GLU A 36 -13.82 -11.18 -12.32
N ASP A 37 -12.54 -10.85 -12.16
CA ASP A 37 -11.93 -9.53 -12.42
C ASP A 37 -12.48 -8.35 -11.58
N ASP A 38 -13.36 -8.61 -10.60
CA ASP A 38 -13.77 -7.63 -9.60
C ASP A 38 -12.70 -7.46 -8.52
N ARG A 39 -12.45 -6.22 -8.12
CA ARG A 39 -11.43 -5.94 -7.11
C ARG A 39 -11.91 -6.26 -5.68
N PRO A 40 -10.99 -6.54 -4.74
CA PRO A 40 -11.30 -6.63 -3.32
C PRO A 40 -11.94 -5.36 -2.76
N GLY A 41 -12.70 -5.51 -1.66
CA GLY A 41 -13.29 -4.37 -0.95
C GLY A 41 -12.24 -3.47 -0.29
N ALA A 42 -12.52 -2.16 -0.21
CA ALA A 42 -11.58 -1.14 0.30
C ALA A 42 -11.39 -1.11 1.84
N GLY A 43 -11.95 -2.09 2.57
CA GLY A 43 -11.96 -2.10 4.03
C GLY A 43 -10.64 -2.57 4.67
N PRO A 44 -10.53 -2.50 6.01
CA PRO A 44 -9.40 -3.08 6.74
C PRO A 44 -9.33 -4.59 6.49
N VAL A 45 -8.10 -5.12 6.52
CA VAL A 45 -7.84 -6.55 6.28
C VAL A 45 -6.95 -7.11 7.38
N ALA A 46 -7.11 -8.42 7.64
CA ALA A 46 -6.09 -9.17 8.35
C ALA A 46 -4.94 -9.42 7.38
N TRP A 47 -3.71 -9.12 7.80
CA TRP A 47 -2.51 -9.35 6.99
C TRP A 47 -2.09 -10.82 7.05
N ASP A 48 -1.77 -11.41 5.90
CA ASP A 48 -1.18 -12.76 5.86
C ASP A 48 0.29 -12.72 6.25
N ARG A 49 0.97 -11.64 5.87
CA ARG A 49 2.37 -11.39 6.17
C ARG A 49 2.56 -9.95 6.62
N VAL A 50 3.33 -9.76 7.69
CA VAL A 50 3.78 -8.46 8.15
C VAL A 50 5.31 -8.45 8.19
N TYR A 51 5.89 -7.34 7.78
CA TYR A 51 7.31 -7.02 7.88
C TYR A 51 7.46 -5.79 8.77
N ASP A 52 8.09 -5.98 9.93
CA ASP A 52 8.32 -4.91 10.90
C ASP A 52 9.51 -4.04 10.50
N SER A 53 9.32 -2.72 10.59
CA SER A 53 10.34 -1.68 10.40
C SER A 53 11.29 -1.91 9.22
N PRO A 54 10.79 -2.04 7.98
CA PRO A 54 11.65 -2.24 6.83
C PRO A 54 12.42 -0.96 6.50
N ASP A 55 13.73 -1.11 6.26
CA ASP A 55 14.62 0.03 6.01
C ASP A 55 14.38 0.71 4.65
N ASP A 56 13.93 -0.04 3.63
CA ASP A 56 13.70 0.50 2.28
C ASP A 56 12.83 -0.46 1.42
N VAL A 57 13.38 -1.63 1.06
CA VAL A 57 12.75 -2.56 0.12
C VAL A 57 12.38 -3.87 0.80
N VAL A 58 11.10 -4.21 0.73
CA VAL A 58 10.60 -5.54 1.12
C VAL A 58 10.55 -6.45 -0.11
N LYS A 59 11.20 -7.61 -0.01
CA LYS A 59 11.06 -8.69 -1.00
C LYS A 59 10.03 -9.70 -0.53
N HIS A 60 8.98 -9.86 -1.32
CA HIS A 60 7.91 -10.83 -1.06
C HIS A 60 7.78 -11.78 -2.26
N PRO A 61 7.84 -13.11 -2.05
CA PRO A 61 7.57 -14.07 -3.11
C PRO A 61 6.06 -14.17 -3.36
N PHE A 62 5.63 -13.99 -4.61
CA PHE A 62 4.26 -14.26 -5.02
C PHE A 62 4.16 -15.71 -5.49
N GLU A 63 3.49 -16.55 -4.71
CA GLU A 63 3.37 -17.98 -4.98
C GLU A 63 2.10 -18.33 -5.78
N LEU A 64 1.11 -17.43 -5.78
CA LEU A 64 -0.20 -17.61 -6.41
C LEU A 64 -0.53 -16.44 -7.33
N THR A 65 -1.30 -16.72 -8.38
CA THR A 65 -1.95 -15.69 -9.19
C THR A 65 -3.26 -15.28 -8.51
N GLY A 66 -3.67 -14.03 -8.67
CA GLY A 66 -4.84 -13.50 -7.96
C GLY A 66 -4.68 -12.07 -7.47
N TRP A 67 -5.63 -11.66 -6.65
CA TRP A 67 -5.65 -10.32 -6.05
C TRP A 67 -4.84 -10.26 -4.76
N TYR A 68 -4.02 -9.23 -4.66
CA TYR A 68 -3.22 -8.92 -3.48
C TYR A 68 -3.48 -7.48 -3.01
N ARG A 69 -3.39 -7.26 -1.70
CA ARG A 69 -3.21 -5.93 -1.10
C ARG A 69 -1.84 -5.86 -0.44
N VAL A 70 -1.10 -4.81 -0.77
CA VAL A 70 0.06 -4.38 0.00
C VAL A 70 -0.32 -3.11 0.75
N GLY A 71 0.04 -3.03 2.02
CA GLY A 71 -0.14 -1.85 2.85
C GLY A 71 1.16 -1.44 3.50
N VAL A 72 1.30 -0.14 3.75
CA VAL A 72 2.37 0.42 4.57
C VAL A 72 1.74 1.21 5.71
N HIS A 73 2.17 0.92 6.94
CA HIS A 73 1.75 1.64 8.13
C HIS A 73 2.71 2.80 8.38
N ILE A 74 2.19 4.02 8.38
CA ILE A 74 2.99 5.25 8.45
C ILE A 74 2.83 5.86 9.84
N ALA A 75 3.94 6.17 10.50
CA ALA A 75 3.96 6.80 11.80
C ALA A 75 4.93 7.99 11.85
N GLY A 76 4.63 8.98 12.69
CA GLY A 76 5.51 10.11 12.94
C GLY A 76 6.82 9.68 13.58
N THR A 77 7.93 10.22 13.09
CA THR A 77 9.28 9.92 13.60
C THR A 77 9.58 10.62 14.91
N THR A 78 9.20 11.89 15.00
CA THR A 78 9.47 12.76 16.16
C THR A 78 8.19 13.19 16.89
N VAL A 79 7.03 12.83 16.34
CA VAL A 79 5.70 13.17 16.86
C VAL A 79 4.93 11.89 17.17
N ASN A 80 4.10 11.92 18.21
CA ASN A 80 3.22 10.79 18.55
C ASN A 80 1.94 10.83 17.68
N GLN A 81 2.13 10.75 16.37
CA GLN A 81 1.06 10.76 15.38
C GLN A 81 1.08 9.44 14.61
N ASP A 82 -0.06 8.76 14.58
CA ASP A 82 -0.30 7.59 13.73
C ASP A 82 -1.05 8.07 12.48
N PHE A 83 -0.48 7.82 11.30
CA PHE A 83 -1.08 8.19 10.02
C PHE A 83 -1.85 7.02 9.38
N GLY A 84 -1.84 5.85 10.02
CA GLY A 84 -2.55 4.67 9.57
C GLY A 84 -1.94 4.02 8.33
N TRP A 85 -2.75 3.18 7.66
CA TRP A 85 -2.32 2.36 6.54
C TRP A 85 -2.63 3.02 5.20
N GLU A 86 -1.63 3.09 4.34
CA GLU A 86 -1.80 3.40 2.92
C GLU A 86 -1.58 2.12 2.11
N CYS A 87 -2.50 1.79 1.22
CA CYS A 87 -2.56 0.49 0.56
C CYS A 87 -2.65 0.60 -0.97
N PHE A 88 -2.27 -0.50 -1.62
CA PHE A 88 -2.53 -0.73 -3.04
C PHE A 88 -3.05 -2.14 -3.23
N ASP A 89 -4.12 -2.26 -4.00
CA ASP A 89 -4.57 -3.53 -4.56
C ASP A 89 -3.95 -3.71 -5.93
N PHE A 90 -3.57 -4.94 -6.25
CA PHE A 90 -3.09 -5.30 -7.57
C PHE A 90 -3.37 -6.76 -7.84
N GLU A 91 -3.36 -7.07 -9.12
CA GLU A 91 -3.52 -8.43 -9.61
C GLU A 91 -2.15 -8.99 -9.98
N VAL A 92 -1.89 -10.22 -9.57
CA VAL A 92 -0.73 -11.00 -10.01
C VAL A 92 -1.19 -11.98 -11.06
N VAL A 93 -0.71 -11.79 -12.29
CA VAL A 93 -1.05 -12.61 -13.45
C VAL A 93 0.17 -13.38 -13.94
N PRO A 94 0.00 -14.56 -14.56
CA PRO A 94 1.12 -15.30 -15.13
C PRO A 94 1.67 -14.56 -16.36
N ASP A 95 2.99 -14.43 -16.44
CA ASP A 95 3.70 -13.94 -17.63
C ASP A 95 4.83 -14.93 -17.98
N HIS A 96 5.34 -14.96 -19.21
CA HIS A 96 6.33 -15.98 -19.62
C HIS A 96 7.74 -15.39 -19.85
N PRO A 97 8.77 -15.75 -19.05
CA PRO A 97 8.74 -16.55 -17.82
C PRO A 97 8.55 -15.69 -16.54
N GLY A 98 7.51 -15.95 -15.75
CA GLY A 98 7.31 -15.33 -14.43
C GLY A 98 5.89 -14.86 -14.15
N TYR A 99 5.79 -13.68 -13.55
CA TYR A 99 4.54 -13.04 -13.16
C TYR A 99 4.61 -11.56 -13.49
N GLU A 100 3.45 -10.98 -13.78
CA GLU A 100 3.27 -9.55 -13.96
C GLU A 100 2.32 -9.00 -12.90
N ILE A 101 2.54 -7.75 -12.50
CA ILE A 101 1.60 -6.99 -11.67
C ILE A 101 0.70 -6.14 -12.57
N ALA A 102 -0.57 -6.50 -12.64
CA ALA A 102 -1.62 -5.80 -13.38
C ALA A 102 -2.59 -5.05 -12.44
N ASN A 103 -3.48 -4.25 -13.04
CA ASN A 103 -4.66 -3.65 -12.39
C ASN A 103 -4.38 -3.01 -11.00
N LYS A 104 -3.42 -2.09 -10.95
CA LYS A 104 -3.02 -1.40 -9.71
C LYS A 104 -4.05 -0.35 -9.30
N TRP A 105 -4.54 -0.43 -8.07
CA TRP A 105 -5.51 0.49 -7.50
C TRP A 105 -5.05 1.00 -6.13
N LYS A 106 -4.93 2.32 -5.97
CA LYS A 106 -4.70 2.92 -4.66
C LYS A 106 -5.91 2.71 -3.76
N ILE A 107 -5.67 2.28 -2.53
CA ILE A 107 -6.66 2.15 -1.47
C ILE A 107 -6.14 2.85 -0.22
N SER A 108 -6.94 3.71 0.41
CA SER A 108 -6.63 4.30 1.72
C SER A 108 -7.71 3.83 2.70
N PRO A 109 -7.58 2.62 3.28
CA PRO A 109 -8.54 2.15 4.25
C PRO A 109 -8.45 3.06 5.48
N ARG A 110 -9.55 3.73 5.81
CA ARG A 110 -9.65 4.44 7.08
C ARG A 110 -10.12 3.43 8.13
N ILE A 111 -9.35 3.30 9.21
CA ILE A 111 -9.68 2.48 10.38
C ILE A 111 -10.61 3.27 11.30
#